data_AF-A0A751I6Y1-F1
#
_entry.id   AF-A0A751I6Y1-F1
#
_cell.length_a   1.000
_cell.length_b   1.000
_cell.length_c   1.000
_cell.angle_alpha   90.00
_cell.angle_beta   90.00
_cell.angle_gamma   90.00
#
_symmetry.space_group_name_H-M   'P 1'
#
loop_
_entity.id
_entity.type
_entity.pdbx_description
1 polymer ?
#
loop_
_entity_poly.entity_id
_entity_poly.type
_entity_poly.pdbx_seq_one_letter_code
_entity_poly.pdbx_strand_id
1 'polypeptide(L)'
;MRDKTREAMRMFLGGRCYTAENLERDFLSELTRYSDERWEAPQRGARLAAAVKRYKTSEMLRFIFATIAYDPDPDLTPLAVKRLCNALFGRTGSQWLIVELFGDKERQHRSNDSTLEAVEKMAARYRHAARQHWAATLDEIERVKRLYQEGIKASRIKES
;
A
#
# COMPACT_ATOMS: atom_id res chain seq x y z
N MET A 1 2.22 -20.11 9.86
CA MET A 1 1.21 -19.27 9.19
C MET A 1 -0.15 -19.93 9.27
N ARG A 2 -1.06 -19.31 10.02
CA ARG A 2 -2.48 -19.70 10.18
C ARG A 2 -3.20 -19.76 8.82
N ASP A 3 -4.19 -20.63 8.70
CA ASP A 3 -4.92 -20.82 7.43
C ASP A 3 -5.62 -19.55 6.94
N LYS A 4 -6.23 -18.77 7.84
CA LYS A 4 -6.85 -17.48 7.49
C LYS A 4 -5.84 -16.48 6.95
N THR A 5 -4.63 -16.44 7.53
CA THR A 5 -3.54 -15.58 7.03
C THR A 5 -3.07 -16.03 5.65
N ARG A 6 -3.00 -17.34 5.42
CA ARG A 6 -2.66 -17.91 4.11
C ARG A 6 -3.70 -17.58 3.05
N GLU A 7 -4.99 -17.64 3.40
CA GLU A 7 -6.08 -17.23 2.51
C GLU A 7 -6.05 -15.73 2.19
N ALA A 8 -5.87 -14.89 3.21
CA ALA A 8 -5.70 -13.45 3.02
C ALA A 8 -4.51 -13.14 2.08
N MET A 9 -3.39 -13.85 2.26
CA MET A 9 -2.22 -13.71 1.39
C MET A 9 -2.53 -14.15 -0.05
N ARG A 10 -3.23 -15.28 -0.23
CA ARG A 10 -3.66 -15.77 -1.54
C ARG A 10 -4.58 -14.77 -2.25
N MET A 11 -5.57 -14.21 -1.54
CA MET A 11 -6.46 -13.18 -2.09
C MET A 11 -5.70 -11.90 -2.45
N PHE A 12 -4.74 -11.51 -1.60
CA PHE A 12 -3.91 -10.34 -1.85
C PHE A 12 -3.07 -10.49 -3.12
N LEU A 13 -2.29 -11.57 -3.21
CA LEU A 13 -1.44 -11.85 -4.36
C LEU A 13 -2.25 -12.19 -5.62
N GLY A 14 -3.44 -12.77 -5.48
CA GLY A 14 -4.33 -13.17 -6.56
C GLY A 14 -5.12 -12.03 -7.23
N GLY A 15 -4.81 -10.77 -6.94
CA GLY A 15 -5.36 -9.63 -7.68
C GLY A 15 -5.80 -8.41 -6.86
N ARG A 16 -5.54 -8.38 -5.55
CA ARG A 16 -5.75 -7.15 -4.74
C ARG A 16 -4.46 -6.35 -4.50
N CYS A 17 -3.31 -6.96 -4.72
CA CYS A 17 -2.01 -6.30 -4.67
C CYS A 17 -1.91 -5.28 -5.80
N TYR A 18 -1.65 -4.02 -5.44
CA TYR A 18 -1.37 -2.93 -6.37
C TYR A 18 0.15 -2.72 -6.47
N THR A 19 0.73 -3.05 -7.62
CA THR A 19 2.18 -3.09 -7.84
C THR A 19 2.75 -1.77 -8.38
N ALA A 20 4.07 -1.71 -8.52
CA ALA A 20 4.74 -0.58 -9.17
C ALA A 20 4.30 -0.42 -10.63
N GLU A 21 4.10 -1.52 -11.36
CA GLU A 21 3.59 -1.51 -12.73
C GLU A 21 2.16 -0.95 -12.80
N ASN A 22 1.33 -1.20 -11.77
CA ASN A 22 0.01 -0.57 -11.69
C ASN A 22 0.12 0.94 -11.47
N LEU A 23 1.05 1.37 -10.60
CA LEU A 23 1.30 2.79 -10.35
C LEU A 23 1.75 3.50 -11.62
N GLU A 24 2.73 2.94 -12.32
CA GLU A 24 3.24 3.49 -13.59
C GLU A 24 2.16 3.58 -14.64
N ARG A 25 1.38 2.50 -14.82
CA ARG A 25 0.27 2.48 -15.77
C ARG A 25 -0.76 3.57 -15.47
N ASP A 26 -1.13 3.78 -14.21
CA ASP A 26 -2.11 4.81 -13.84
C ASP A 26 -1.54 6.22 -14.10
N PHE A 27 -0.25 6.46 -13.82
CA PHE A 27 0.42 7.73 -14.15
C PHE A 27 0.50 7.97 -15.66
N LEU A 28 0.87 6.95 -16.44
CA LEU A 28 0.91 7.02 -17.90
C LEU A 28 -0.48 7.26 -18.50
N SER A 29 -1.52 6.65 -17.93
CA SER A 29 -2.90 6.91 -18.37
C SER A 29 -3.29 8.38 -18.18
N GLU A 30 -2.87 9.04 -17.10
CA GLU A 30 -3.11 10.48 -16.92
C GLU A 30 -2.30 11.32 -17.90
N LEU A 31 -1.09 10.87 -18.26
CA LEU A 31 -0.24 11.55 -19.25
C LEU A 31 -0.86 11.48 -20.66
N THR A 32 -1.38 10.32 -21.09
CA THR A 32 -2.03 10.19 -22.41
C THR A 32 -3.27 11.05 -22.58
N ARG A 33 -3.91 11.42 -21.46
CA ARG A 33 -5.10 12.29 -21.42
C ARG A 33 -4.75 13.73 -21.03
N TYR A 34 -3.46 14.05 -20.97
CA TYR A 34 -2.99 15.38 -20.60
C TYR A 34 -3.35 16.38 -21.70
N SER A 35 -3.88 17.53 -21.30
CA SER A 35 -4.14 18.68 -22.15
C SER A 35 -4.06 19.92 -21.27
N ASP A 36 -3.38 20.97 -21.75
CA ASP A 36 -3.34 22.28 -21.09
C ASP A 36 -4.63 23.09 -21.37
N GLU A 37 -5.38 22.75 -22.44
CA GLU A 37 -6.63 23.41 -22.81
C GLU A 37 -7.83 22.98 -21.93
N ARG A 38 -7.76 21.76 -21.37
CA ARG A 38 -8.81 21.21 -20.49
C ARG A 38 -8.46 21.42 -19.02
N TRP A 39 -9.28 22.18 -18.30
CA TRP A 39 -9.12 22.39 -16.86
C TRP A 39 -9.52 21.13 -16.05
N GLU A 40 -8.58 20.20 -15.87
CA GLU A 40 -8.76 18.98 -15.05
C GLU A 40 -7.68 18.79 -13.97
N ALA A 41 -6.82 19.79 -13.74
CA ALA A 41 -5.67 19.65 -12.85
C ALA A 41 -6.03 19.15 -11.43
N PRO A 42 -7.10 19.63 -10.76
CA PRO A 42 -7.51 19.12 -9.46
C PRO A 42 -7.92 17.65 -9.46
N GLN A 43 -8.73 17.24 -10.45
CA GLN A 43 -9.22 15.86 -10.57
C GLN A 43 -8.07 14.90 -10.91
N ARG A 44 -7.17 15.32 -11.79
CA ARG A 44 -5.94 14.57 -12.12
C ARG A 44 -5.08 14.38 -10.88
N GLY A 45 -4.84 15.45 -10.11
CA GLY A 45 -4.11 15.39 -8.85
C GLY A 45 -4.74 14.41 -7.85
N ALA A 46 -6.07 14.39 -7.75
CA ALA A 46 -6.79 13.46 -6.89
C ALA A 46 -6.62 12.00 -7.33
N ARG A 47 -6.68 11.71 -8.63
CA ARG A 47 -6.48 10.35 -9.17
C ARG A 47 -5.06 9.84 -8.94
N LEU A 48 -4.04 10.66 -9.22
CA LEU A 48 -2.64 10.32 -8.94
C LEU A 48 -2.39 10.12 -7.44
N ALA A 49 -2.97 10.97 -6.58
CA ALA A 49 -2.87 10.80 -5.13
C ALA A 49 -3.55 9.50 -4.66
N ALA A 50 -4.67 9.10 -5.27
CA ALA A 50 -5.33 7.83 -4.98
C ALA A 50 -4.48 6.64 -5.40
N ALA A 51 -3.84 6.67 -6.58
CA ALA A 51 -2.91 5.64 -7.05
C ALA A 51 -1.73 5.46 -6.07
N VAL A 52 -1.10 6.57 -5.64
CA VAL A 52 -0.03 6.52 -4.63
C VAL A 52 -0.50 5.92 -3.30
N LYS A 53 -1.71 6.25 -2.84
CA LYS A 53 -2.27 5.68 -1.60
C LYS A 53 -2.52 4.16 -1.73
N ARG A 54 -2.98 3.69 -2.89
CA ARG A 54 -3.19 2.26 -3.18
C ARG A 54 -1.87 1.50 -3.20
N TYR A 55 -0.87 2.04 -3.88
CA TYR A 55 0.48 1.46 -3.92
C TYR A 55 1.09 1.36 -2.53
N LYS A 56 1.10 2.47 -1.78
CA LYS A 56 1.59 2.50 -0.39
C LYS A 56 0.88 1.48 0.51
N THR A 57 -0.44 1.33 0.37
CA THR A 57 -1.18 0.33 1.15
C THR A 57 -0.73 -1.08 0.80
N SER A 58 -0.60 -1.39 -0.49
CA SER A 58 -0.17 -2.71 -0.95
C SER A 58 1.25 -3.03 -0.49
N GLU A 59 2.16 -2.06 -0.52
CA GLU A 59 3.53 -2.24 -0.04
C GLU A 59 3.62 -2.53 1.46
N MET A 60 2.80 -1.86 2.27
CA MET A 60 2.72 -2.18 3.71
C MET A 60 2.20 -3.61 3.96
N LEU A 61 1.17 -4.02 3.22
CA LEU A 61 0.60 -5.36 3.35
C LEU A 61 1.57 -6.44 2.84
N ARG A 62 2.27 -6.18 1.72
CA ARG A 62 3.31 -7.04 1.17
C ARG A 62 4.41 -7.28 2.21
N PHE A 63 4.86 -6.21 2.90
CA PHE A 63 5.83 -6.33 3.98
C PHE A 63 5.32 -7.22 5.12
N ILE A 64 4.09 -7.00 5.60
CA ILE A 64 3.49 -7.80 6.69
C ILE A 64 3.41 -9.28 6.29
N PHE A 65 2.94 -9.58 5.09
CA PHE A 65 2.85 -10.96 4.60
C PHE A 65 4.23 -11.61 4.42
N ALA A 66 5.24 -10.86 3.98
CA ALA A 66 6.59 -11.39 3.76
C ALA A 66 7.39 -11.62 5.03
N THR A 67 7.04 -10.97 6.15
CA THR A 67 7.83 -10.99 7.39
C THR A 67 7.03 -11.54 8.57
N ILE A 68 6.08 -10.76 9.06
CA ILE A 68 5.37 -10.98 10.33
C ILE A 68 4.42 -12.17 10.27
N ALA A 69 3.86 -12.46 9.10
CA ALA A 69 2.87 -13.53 8.93
C ALA A 69 3.43 -14.96 9.11
N TYR A 70 4.76 -15.13 9.10
CA TYR A 70 5.42 -16.41 9.33
C TYR A 70 5.88 -16.60 10.78
N ASP A 71 6.46 -15.56 11.38
CA ASP A 71 6.94 -15.53 12.76
C ASP A 71 6.77 -14.09 13.31
N PRO A 72 5.90 -13.87 14.32
CA PRO A 72 5.34 -14.86 15.25
C PRO A 72 4.03 -15.53 14.80
N ASP A 73 3.59 -15.38 13.55
CA ASP A 73 2.28 -15.85 13.07
C ASP A 73 1.09 -15.34 13.92
N PRO A 74 0.99 -14.01 14.10
CA PRO A 74 -0.05 -13.42 14.93
C PRO A 74 -1.44 -13.61 14.29
N ASP A 75 -2.49 -13.51 15.10
CA ASP A 75 -3.85 -13.36 14.59
C ASP A 75 -4.02 -11.97 13.94
N LEU A 76 -3.77 -11.91 12.63
CA LEU A 76 -3.85 -10.71 11.79
C LEU A 76 -5.31 -10.28 11.57
N THR A 77 -5.96 -9.78 12.61
CA THR A 77 -7.26 -9.10 12.50
C THR A 77 -7.13 -7.76 11.78
N PRO A 78 -8.23 -7.17 11.26
CA PRO A 78 -8.18 -5.84 10.65
C PRO A 78 -7.58 -4.78 11.59
N LEU A 79 -7.85 -4.88 12.89
CA LEU A 79 -7.29 -3.96 13.89
C LEU A 79 -5.79 -4.20 14.13
N ALA A 80 -5.36 -5.46 14.22
CA ALA A 80 -3.95 -5.80 14.39
C ALA A 80 -3.13 -5.30 13.19
N VAL A 81 -3.60 -5.55 11.96
CA VAL A 81 -2.95 -5.10 10.74
C VAL A 81 -2.84 -3.57 10.68
N LYS A 82 -3.93 -2.84 10.99
CA LYS A 82 -3.88 -1.38 11.07
C LYS A 82 -2.84 -0.85 12.05
N ARG A 83 -2.79 -1.44 13.24
CA ARG A 83 -1.87 -1.04 14.30
C ARG A 83 -0.42 -1.34 13.90
N LEU A 84 -0.18 -2.50 13.29
CA LEU A 84 1.13 -2.86 12.71
C LEU A 84 1.55 -1.88 11.61
N CYS A 85 0.67 -1.57 10.66
CA CYS A 85 0.97 -0.58 9.63
C CYS A 85 1.36 0.77 10.26
N ASN A 86 0.63 1.23 11.29
CA ASN A 86 0.93 2.48 11.96
C ASN A 86 2.28 2.42 12.71
N ALA A 87 2.56 1.33 13.42
CA ALA A 87 3.79 1.16 14.19
C ALA A 87 5.04 1.03 13.29
N LEU A 88 4.90 0.43 12.11
CA LEU A 88 6.01 0.19 11.18
C LEU A 88 6.26 1.35 10.21
N PHE A 89 5.19 2.00 9.75
CA PHE A 89 5.23 2.96 8.63
C PHE A 89 4.63 4.33 8.96
N GLY A 90 4.06 4.52 10.16
CA GLY A 90 3.35 5.75 10.53
C GLY A 90 2.08 5.98 9.70
N ARG A 91 1.48 4.91 9.16
CA ARG A 91 0.32 4.94 8.26
C ARG A 91 -0.61 3.76 8.53
N THR A 92 -1.92 3.96 8.39
CA THR A 92 -2.91 2.91 8.69
C THR A 92 -3.25 2.02 7.50
N GLY A 93 -3.08 2.51 6.26
CA GLY A 93 -3.51 1.83 5.03
C GLY A 93 -5.01 1.97 4.74
N SER A 94 -5.47 1.34 3.65
CA SER A 94 -6.87 1.36 3.22
C SER A 94 -7.76 0.50 4.12
N GLN A 95 -8.77 1.12 4.73
CA GLN A 95 -9.75 0.42 5.56
C GLN A 95 -10.49 -0.68 4.80
N TRP A 96 -10.94 -0.37 3.58
CA TRP A 96 -11.72 -1.29 2.76
C TRP A 96 -10.91 -2.55 2.44
N LEU A 97 -9.66 -2.40 1.99
CA LEU A 97 -8.79 -3.53 1.64
C LEU A 97 -8.41 -4.36 2.88
N ILE A 98 -8.11 -3.71 4.00
CA ILE A 98 -7.76 -4.43 5.25
C ILE A 98 -8.96 -5.25 5.75
N VAL A 99 -10.17 -4.71 5.70
CA VAL A 99 -11.38 -5.47 6.09
C VAL A 99 -11.68 -6.58 5.09
N GLU A 100 -11.49 -6.36 3.79
CA GLU A 100 -11.69 -7.40 2.77
C GLU A 100 -10.77 -8.60 2.98
N LEU A 101 -9.49 -8.37 3.28
CA LEU A 101 -8.49 -9.43 3.40
C LEU A 101 -8.51 -10.13 4.76
N PHE A 102 -8.69 -9.37 5.85
CA PHE A 102 -8.48 -9.86 7.21
C PHE A 102 -9.77 -9.94 8.04
N GLY A 103 -10.88 -9.45 7.49
CA GLY A 103 -12.19 -9.48 8.12
C GLY A 103 -12.70 -10.91 8.29
N ASP A 104 -13.33 -11.17 9.43
CA ASP A 104 -13.92 -12.46 9.74
C ASP A 104 -15.27 -12.23 10.39
N LYS A 105 -16.34 -12.62 9.69
CA LYS A 105 -17.72 -12.44 10.14
C LYS A 105 -18.11 -13.40 11.26
N GLU A 106 -17.38 -14.50 11.41
CA GLU A 106 -17.64 -15.53 12.43
C GLU A 106 -16.81 -15.31 13.70
N ARG A 107 -15.96 -14.29 13.73
CA ARG A 107 -15.09 -14.00 14.88
C ARG A 107 -15.94 -13.49 16.06
N GLN A 108 -16.01 -14.28 17.12
CA GLN A 108 -16.68 -13.93 18.37
C GLN A 108 -15.72 -13.34 19.42
N HIS A 109 -14.43 -13.66 19.35
CA HIS A 109 -13.44 -13.25 20.35
C HIS A 109 -12.48 -12.17 19.84
N ARG A 110 -12.03 -11.31 20.76
CA ARG A 110 -11.02 -10.29 20.48
C ARG A 110 -9.63 -10.91 20.44
N SER A 111 -8.82 -10.51 19.46
CA SER A 111 -7.42 -10.93 19.35
C SER A 111 -6.53 -10.24 20.39
N ASN A 112 -5.75 -11.03 21.12
CA ASN A 112 -4.71 -10.53 22.04
C ASN A 112 -3.54 -9.88 21.28
N ASP A 113 -3.26 -10.32 20.06
CA ASP A 113 -2.21 -9.77 19.19
C ASP A 113 -2.56 -8.38 18.65
N SER A 114 -3.83 -7.98 18.80
CA SER A 114 -4.24 -6.63 18.45
C SER A 114 -3.84 -5.59 19.51
N THR A 115 -3.47 -5.97 20.74
CA THR A 115 -3.11 -5.02 21.81
C THR A 115 -1.92 -4.13 21.44
N LEU A 116 -1.85 -2.91 21.99
CA LEU A 116 -0.77 -1.97 21.68
C LEU A 116 0.60 -2.54 22.04
N GLU A 117 0.70 -3.20 23.19
CA GLU A 117 1.94 -3.82 23.67
C GLU A 117 2.40 -4.96 22.75
N ALA A 118 1.49 -5.88 22.37
CA ALA A 118 1.83 -6.98 21.46
C ALA A 118 2.27 -6.45 20.09
N VAL A 119 1.54 -5.47 19.55
CA VAL A 119 1.89 -4.83 18.27
C VAL A 119 3.26 -4.15 18.34
N GLU A 120 3.53 -3.39 19.39
CA GLU A 120 4.80 -2.67 19.52
C GLU A 120 5.98 -3.65 19.65
N LYS A 121 5.81 -4.72 20.42
CA LYS A 121 6.81 -5.79 20.54
C LYS A 121 7.10 -6.46 19.19
N MET A 122 6.07 -6.72 18.38
CA MET A 122 6.24 -7.24 17.01
C MET A 122 6.93 -6.21 16.10
N ALA A 123 6.44 -4.97 16.10
CA ALA A 123 6.96 -3.91 15.24
C ALA A 123 8.43 -3.58 15.54
N ALA A 124 8.84 -3.62 16.82
CA ALA A 124 10.21 -3.39 17.24
C ALA A 124 11.21 -4.33 16.55
N ARG A 125 10.84 -5.61 16.35
CA ARG A 125 11.70 -6.62 15.69
C ARG A 125 11.96 -6.28 14.22
N TYR A 126 10.97 -5.73 13.54
CA TYR A 126 11.00 -5.50 12.10
C TYR A 126 11.22 -4.04 11.70
N ARG A 127 11.40 -3.14 12.66
CA ARG A 127 11.48 -1.68 12.43
C ARG A 127 12.59 -1.27 11.47
N HIS A 128 13.76 -1.92 11.53
CA HIS A 128 14.85 -1.61 10.60
C HIS A 128 14.50 -2.02 9.17
N ALA A 129 14.07 -3.26 8.96
CA ALA A 129 13.64 -3.77 7.67
C ALA A 129 12.45 -2.97 7.10
N ALA A 130 11.49 -2.59 7.94
CA ALA A 130 10.36 -1.77 7.53
C ALA A 130 10.79 -0.38 7.05
N ARG A 131 11.78 0.25 7.72
CA ARG A 131 12.34 1.53 7.26
C ARG A 131 13.01 1.41 5.89
N GLN A 132 13.79 0.35 5.66
CA GLN A 132 14.43 0.10 4.36
C GLN A 132 13.40 -0.16 3.26
N HIS A 133 12.41 -1.02 3.53
CA HIS A 133 11.29 -1.30 2.63
C HIS A 133 10.53 -0.02 2.27
N TRP A 134 10.26 0.82 3.28
CA TRP A 134 9.52 2.05 3.09
C TRP A 134 10.32 3.11 2.33
N ALA A 135 11.63 3.21 2.56
CA ALA A 135 12.51 4.08 1.77
C ALA A 135 12.47 3.68 0.29
N ALA A 136 12.67 2.40 -0.03
CA ALA A 136 12.57 1.90 -1.39
C ALA A 136 11.19 2.14 -2.03
N THR A 137 10.12 1.96 -1.25
CA THR A 137 8.75 2.28 -1.70
C THR A 137 8.59 3.76 -2.08
N LEU A 138 9.19 4.67 -1.32
CA LEU A 138 9.14 6.11 -1.59
C LEU A 138 9.99 6.50 -2.80
N ASP A 139 11.17 5.90 -2.94
CA ASP A 139 12.05 6.10 -4.10
C ASP A 139 11.36 5.65 -5.39
N GLU A 140 10.64 4.53 -5.34
CA GLU A 140 9.82 4.03 -6.46
C GLU A 140 8.78 5.06 -6.89
N ILE A 141 8.00 5.58 -5.93
CA ILE A 141 6.98 6.60 -6.20
C ILE A 141 7.61 7.84 -6.83
N GLU A 142 8.78 8.25 -6.34
CA GLU A 142 9.48 9.41 -6.86
C GLU A 142 10.04 9.16 -8.27
N ARG A 143 10.51 7.94 -8.58
CA ARG A 143 10.85 7.56 -9.97
C ARG A 143 9.64 7.71 -10.88
N VAL A 144 8.48 7.14 -10.53
CA VAL A 144 7.27 7.20 -11.37
C VAL A 144 6.81 8.64 -11.57
N LYS A 145 6.83 9.46 -10.52
CA LYS A 145 6.49 10.88 -10.62
C LYS A 145 7.42 11.63 -11.56
N ARG A 146 8.74 11.39 -11.50
CA ARG A 146 9.71 12.02 -12.39
C ARG A 146 9.44 11.69 -13.85
N LEU A 147 9.23 10.40 -14.16
CA LEU A 147 8.86 9.96 -15.52
C LEU A 147 7.60 10.66 -16.04
N TYR A 148 6.59 10.80 -15.19
CA TYR A 148 5.37 11.52 -15.54
C TYR A 148 5.61 13.02 -15.82
N GLN A 149 6.43 13.68 -15.01
CA GLN A 149 6.78 15.10 -15.22
C GLN A 149 7.61 15.31 -16.49
N GLU A 150 8.55 14.41 -16.78
CA GLU A 150 9.31 14.40 -18.02
C GLU A 150 8.39 14.19 -19.23
N GLY A 151 7.43 13.28 -19.11
CA GLY A 151 6.39 13.06 -20.10
C GLY A 151 5.57 14.31 -20.41
N ILE A 152 5.10 15.04 -19.38
CA ILE A 152 4.36 16.30 -19.58
C ILE A 152 5.22 17.33 -20.34
N LYS A 153 6.48 17.50 -19.92
CA LYS A 153 7.40 18.45 -20.58
C LYS A 153 7.60 18.10 -22.06
N ALA A 154 7.77 16.83 -22.36
CA ALA A 154 7.94 16.36 -23.74
C ALA A 154 6.67 16.59 -24.59
N SER A 155 5.47 16.40 -24.03
CA SER A 155 4.20 16.69 -24.74
C SER A 155 4.07 18.17 -25.11
N ARG A 156 4.42 19.08 -24.18
CA ARG A 156 4.35 20.53 -24.42
C ARG A 156 5.29 21.02 -25.52
N ILE A 157 6.48 20.41 -25.65
CA ILE A 157 7.44 20.74 -26.70
C ILE A 157 6.93 20.31 -28.09
N LYS A 158 6.16 19.21 -28.17
CA LYS A 158 5.60 18.72 -29.44
C LYS A 158 4.42 19.56 -29.95
N GLU A 159 3.77 20.30 -29.06
CA GLU A 159 2.61 21.16 -29.36
C GLU A 159 3.01 22.63 -29.66
N SER A 160 4.28 23.00 -29.46
CA SER A 160 4.84 24.32 -29.76
C SER A 160 5.50 24.35 -31.14
#